data_AF-A0A9E0W0K5-F1
#
_entry.id   AF-A0A9E0W0K5-F1
#
_cell.length_a   1.000
_cell.length_b   1.000
_cell.length_c   1.000
_cell.angle_alpha   90.00
_cell.angle_beta   90.00
_cell.angle_gamma   90.00
#
_symmetry.space_group_name_H-M   'P 1'
#
loop_
_entity.id
_entity.type
_entity.pdbx_description
1 polymer ?
#
loop_
_entity_poly.entity_id
_entity_poly.type
_entity_poly.pdbx_seq_one_letter_code
_entity_poly.pdbx_strand_id
1 'polypeptide(L)'
;NGLTTLLAARLSRGDEYEADAYAAALLTKAGIGTAPQKSLFEKLEALTNGAGGTMPAWLLSHPKTAERIAAIEKLESRWHQSLP
;
A
#
# COMPACT_ATOMS: atom_id res chain seq x y z
N ASN A 1 -19.81 18.02 10.44
CA ASN A 1 -18.39 17.71 10.25
C ASN A 1 -18.08 16.32 9.64
N GLY A 2 -19.04 15.56 9.09
CA GLY A 2 -18.75 14.28 8.42
C GLY A 2 -18.18 14.42 6.99
N LEU A 3 -18.65 15.41 6.24
CA LEU A 3 -18.18 15.71 4.87
C LEU A 3 -16.68 16.06 4.82
N THR A 4 -16.20 16.84 5.79
CA THR A 4 -14.79 17.21 5.92
C THR A 4 -13.91 16.01 6.27
N THR A 5 -14.37 15.11 7.14
CA THR A 5 -13.65 13.87 7.50
C THR A 5 -13.55 12.90 6.33
N LEU A 6 -14.62 12.73 5.54
CA LEU A 6 -14.60 11.88 4.34
C LEU A 6 -13.64 12.41 3.27
N LEU A 7 -13.59 13.74 3.09
CA LEU A 7 -12.66 14.38 2.17
C LEU A 7 -11.20 14.19 2.62
N ALA A 8 -10.90 14.42 3.89
CA ALA A 8 -9.56 14.20 4.45
C ALA A 8 -9.11 12.75 4.31
N ALA A 9 -10.00 11.79 4.61
CA ALA A 9 -9.72 10.37 4.42
C ALA A 9 -9.48 10.00 2.95
N ARG A 10 -10.15 10.66 1.99
CA ARG A 10 -9.92 10.43 0.55
C ARG A 10 -8.56 10.98 0.10
N LEU A 11 -8.19 12.17 0.58
CA LEU A 11 -6.89 12.78 0.26
C LEU A 11 -5.74 11.93 0.80
N SER A 12 -5.82 11.52 2.07
CA SER A 12 -4.82 10.65 2.69
C SER A 12 -4.64 9.32 1.96
N ARG A 13 -5.72 8.71 1.43
CA ARG A 13 -5.58 7.50 0.60
C ARG A 13 -4.81 7.75 -0.70
N GLY A 14 -4.91 8.96 -1.28
CA GLY A 14 -4.12 9.34 -2.45
C GLY A 14 -2.63 9.37 -2.15
N ASP A 15 -2.26 10.00 -1.02
CA ASP A 15 -0.87 10.09 -0.55
C ASP A 15 -0.27 8.70 -0.32
N GLU A 16 -1.07 7.75 0.20
CA GLU A 16 -0.65 6.37 0.39
C GLU A 16 -0.34 5.63 -0.91
N TYR A 17 -1.18 5.77 -1.94
CA TYR A 17 -0.90 5.15 -3.23
C TYR A 17 0.32 5.77 -3.92
N GLU A 18 0.55 7.07 -3.73
CA GLU A 18 1.76 7.74 -4.24
C GLU A 18 3.02 7.22 -3.51
N ALA A 19 2.96 7.12 -2.19
CA ALA A 19 4.05 6.55 -1.39
C ALA A 19 4.34 5.09 -1.78
N ASP A 20 3.31 4.28 -2.02
CA ASP A 20 3.45 2.90 -2.46
C ASP A 20 4.12 2.78 -3.83
N ALA A 21 3.68 3.61 -4.78
CA ALA A 21 4.24 3.65 -6.12
C ALA A 21 5.71 4.07 -6.09
N TYR A 22 6.05 5.06 -5.25
CA TYR A 22 7.43 5.51 -5.06
C TYR A 22 8.31 4.39 -4.48
N ALA A 23 7.84 3.72 -3.42
CA ALA A 23 8.57 2.60 -2.83
C ALA A 23 8.76 1.44 -3.84
N ALA A 24 7.72 1.09 -4.60
CA ALA A 24 7.80 0.06 -5.63
C ALA A 24 8.84 0.39 -6.70
N ALA A 25 8.87 1.64 -7.17
CA ALA A 25 9.84 2.11 -8.15
C ALA A 25 11.27 2.11 -7.58
N LEU A 26 11.44 2.56 -6.34
CA LEU A 26 12.76 2.61 -5.68
C LEU A 26 13.33 1.21 -5.46
N LEU A 27 12.53 0.28 -4.92
CA LEU A 27 12.94 -1.11 -4.69
C LEU A 27 13.25 -1.83 -6.01
N THR A 28 12.46 -1.61 -7.05
CA THR A 28 12.71 -2.15 -8.39
C THR A 28 14.00 -1.58 -8.97
N LYS A 29 14.22 -0.27 -8.89
CA LYS A 29 15.46 0.38 -9.35
C LYS A 29 16.70 -0.10 -8.58
N ALA A 30 16.54 -0.49 -7.33
CA ALA A 30 17.60 -1.08 -6.51
C ALA A 30 17.86 -2.57 -6.78
N GLY A 31 17.12 -3.20 -7.72
CA GLY A 31 17.27 -4.62 -8.04
C GLY A 31 16.60 -5.59 -7.05
N ILE A 32 15.76 -5.08 -6.14
CA ILE A 32 15.05 -5.88 -5.12
C ILE A 32 13.70 -6.37 -5.64
N GLY A 33 13.04 -5.57 -6.49
CA GLY A 33 11.67 -5.83 -6.96
C GLY A 33 10.60 -5.53 -5.89
N THR A 34 9.32 -5.78 -6.19
CA THR A 34 8.22 -5.37 -5.30
C THR A 34 7.75 -6.46 -4.32
N ALA A 35 8.20 -7.70 -4.48
CA ALA A 35 7.76 -8.82 -3.64
C ALA A 35 7.93 -8.54 -2.12
N PRO A 36 9.03 -7.94 -1.64
CA PRO A 36 9.16 -7.59 -0.22
C PRO A 36 8.16 -6.55 0.26
N GLN A 37 7.75 -5.60 -0.60
CA GLN A 37 6.75 -4.58 -0.26
C GLN A 37 5.37 -5.22 -0.09
N LYS A 38 4.97 -6.12 -1.00
CA LYS A 38 3.71 -6.88 -0.87
C LYS A 38 3.72 -7.73 0.41
N SER A 39 4.81 -8.44 0.68
CA SER A 39 4.97 -9.24 1.90
C SER A 39 4.92 -8.40 3.18
N LEU A 40 5.43 -7.16 3.17
CA LEU A 40 5.33 -6.25 4.30
C LEU A 40 3.86 -5.96 4.64
N PHE A 41 3.03 -5.63 3.65
CA PHE A 41 1.61 -5.34 3.91
C PHE A 41 0.85 -6.56 4.45
N GLU A 42 1.07 -7.74 3.90
CA GLU A 42 0.47 -8.98 4.40
C GLU A 42 0.87 -9.24 5.86
N LYS A 43 2.15 -9.04 6.20
CA LYS A 43 2.64 -9.21 7.58
C LYS A 43 2.03 -8.18 8.53
N LEU A 44 1.90 -6.92 8.11
CA LEU A 44 1.26 -5.88 8.92
C LEU A 44 -0.23 -6.18 9.15
N GLU A 45 -0.94 -6.67 8.13
CA GLU A 45 -2.33 -7.12 8.27
C GLU A 45 -2.44 -8.32 9.21
N ALA A 46 -1.57 -9.32 9.07
CA ALA A 46 -1.57 -10.50 9.95
C ALA A 46 -1.26 -10.14 11.40
N LEU A 47 -0.30 -9.25 11.65
CA LEU A 47 0.05 -8.76 12.99
C LEU A 47 -1.11 -8.03 13.67
N THR A 48 -1.95 -7.37 12.88
CA THR A 48 -3.05 -6.56 13.41
C THR A 48 -4.39 -7.28 13.45
N ASN A 49 -4.56 -8.34 12.65
CA ASN A 49 -5.68 -9.26 12.73
C ASN A 49 -5.46 -10.42 13.73
N GLY A 50 -4.25 -10.60 14.28
CA GLY A 50 -3.90 -11.70 15.19
C GLY A 50 -3.95 -11.35 16.69
N ALA A 51 -4.61 -12.22 17.47
CA ALA A 51 -4.47 -12.44 18.93
C ALA A 51 -4.44 -11.21 19.87
N GLY A 52 -5.36 -10.26 19.71
CA GLY A 52 -5.58 -9.20 20.72
C GLY A 52 -4.67 -7.97 20.60
N GLY A 53 -3.95 -7.82 19.49
CA GLY A 53 -3.26 -6.57 19.16
C GLY A 53 -4.25 -5.46 18.84
N THR A 54 -4.20 -4.34 19.57
CA THR A 54 -4.86 -3.10 19.13
C THR A 54 -4.29 -2.69 17.78
N MET A 55 -5.13 -2.75 16.73
CA MET A 55 -4.88 -2.10 15.44
C MET A 55 -4.33 -0.69 15.70
N PRO A 56 -3.09 -0.37 15.29
CA PRO A 56 -2.58 0.98 15.44
C PRO A 56 -3.51 1.94 14.72
N ALA A 57 -3.86 3.06 15.38
CA ALA A 57 -4.84 4.00 14.84
C ALA A 57 -4.46 4.52 13.45
N TRP A 58 -3.15 4.64 13.17
CA TRP A 58 -2.68 5.01 11.84
C TRP A 58 -3.09 3.97 10.80
N LEU A 59 -2.97 2.66 11.05
CA LEU A 59 -3.35 1.59 10.10
C LEU A 59 -4.85 1.63 9.70
N LEU A 60 -5.73 2.13 10.59
CA LEU A 60 -7.16 2.31 10.32
C LEU A 60 -7.47 3.43 9.30
N SER A 61 -6.53 4.36 9.08
CA SER A 61 -6.67 5.44 8.09
C SER A 61 -6.15 5.09 6.69
N HIS A 62 -5.49 3.94 6.50
CA HIS A 62 -4.94 3.52 5.20
C HIS A 62 -5.94 2.69 4.37
N PRO A 63 -5.75 2.60 3.03
CA PRO A 63 -6.46 1.61 2.20
C PRO A 63 -6.22 0.18 2.68
N LYS A 64 -7.15 -0.74 2.35
CA LYS A 64 -7.00 -2.16 2.69
C LYS A 64 -5.75 -2.74 2.03
N THR A 65 -5.09 -3.68 2.70
CA THR A 65 -3.88 -4.37 2.20
C THR A 65 -4.07 -4.90 0.79
N ALA A 66 -5.17 -5.60 0.51
CA ALA A 66 -5.47 -6.14 -0.82
C ALA A 66 -5.55 -5.05 -1.91
N GLU A 67 -6.07 -3.86 -1.61
CA GLU A 67 -6.18 -2.76 -2.58
C GLU A 67 -4.80 -2.16 -2.90
N ARG A 68 -3.93 -2.04 -1.89
CA ARG A 68 -2.54 -1.57 -2.07
C ARG A 68 -1.73 -2.56 -2.90
N ILE A 69 -1.84 -3.85 -2.58
CA ILE A 69 -1.16 -4.93 -3.33
C ILE A 69 -1.62 -4.93 -4.80
N ALA A 70 -2.92 -4.85 -5.05
CA ALA A 70 -3.44 -4.82 -6.43
C ALA A 70 -2.95 -3.61 -7.23
N ALA A 71 -2.79 -2.44 -6.58
CA ALA A 71 -2.21 -1.26 -7.22
C ALA A 71 -0.73 -1.46 -7.61
N ILE A 72 0.05 -2.12 -6.74
CA ILE A 72 1.45 -2.49 -7.03
C ILE A 72 1.52 -3.48 -8.17
N GLU A 73 0.70 -4.53 -8.17
CA GLU A 73 0.67 -5.53 -9.26
C GLU A 73 0.31 -4.90 -10.61
N LYS A 74 -0.59 -3.91 -10.62
CA LYS A 74 -0.89 -3.13 -11.82
C LYS A 74 0.32 -2.31 -12.30
N LEU A 75 1.12 -1.76 -11.40
CA LEU A 75 2.37 -1.07 -11.75
C LEU A 75 3.39 -2.05 -12.34
N GLU A 76 3.57 -3.21 -11.70
CA GLU A 76 4.46 -4.28 -12.21
C GLU A 76 4.08 -4.69 -13.63
N SER A 77 2.79 -4.97 -13.86
CA SER A 77 2.28 -5.37 -15.18
C SER A 77 2.57 -4.32 -16.25
N ARG A 78 2.40 -3.03 -15.92
CA ARG A 78 2.73 -1.93 -16.84
C ARG A 78 4.22 -1.88 -17.16
N TRP A 79 5.09 -2.07 -16.17
CA TRP A 79 6.54 -2.08 -16.41
C TRP A 79 6.98 -3.27 -17.26
N HIS A 80 6.46 -4.47 -17.00
CA HIS A 80 6.74 -5.66 -17.81
C HIS A 80 6.29 -5.50 -19.27
N GLN A 81 5.17 -4.81 -19.53
CA GLN A 81 4.72 -4.53 -20.91
C GLN A 81 5.57 -3.47 -21.62
N SER A 82 6.29 -2.63 -20.87
CA SER A 82 7.13 -1.56 -21.41
C SER A 82 8.59 -1.94 -21.63
N LEU A 83 9.00 -3.15 -21.18
CA LEU A 83 10.33 -3.70 -21.46
C LEU A 83 10.25 -4.53 -22.75
N PRO A 84 11.13 -4.28 -23.75
CA PRO A 84 11.15 -5.03 -25.00
C PRO A 84 11.54 -6.50 -24.82
#